data_AF-A0A9P1D4H0-F1
#
_entry.id   AF-A0A9P1D4H0-F1
#
_cell.length_a   1.000
_cell.length_b   1.000
_cell.length_c   1.000
_cell.angle_alpha   90.00
_cell.angle_beta   90.00
_cell.angle_gamma   90.00
#
_symmetry.space_group_name_H-M   'P 1'
#
loop_
_entity.id
_entity.type
_entity.pdbx_description
1 polymer ?
#
loop_
_entity_poly.entity_id
_entity_poly.type
_entity_poly.pdbx_seq_one_letter_code
_entity_poly.pdbx_strand_id
1 'polypeptide(L)' 'MVFSNCSSKRNGGGLYVDKSMVQNNGTMEFRSCSTESHGGGLYVEKSMVQNNGTIAFSNCSSRLFNGMETQAEDET' A
#
# COMPACT_ATOMS: atom_id res chain seq x y z
N MET A 1 10.59 5.48 6.75
CA MET A 1 9.28 5.92 7.23
C MET A 1 8.47 4.69 7.62
N VAL A 2 7.84 4.67 8.79
CA VAL A 2 7.10 3.50 9.28
C VAL A 2 5.66 3.92 9.61
N PHE A 3 4.70 3.17 9.09
CA PHE A 3 3.28 3.22 9.44
C PHE A 3 2.97 1.96 10.23
N SER A 4 2.45 2.10 11.45
CA SER A 4 2.20 0.96 12.35
C SER A 4 0.83 1.04 13.00
N ASN A 5 0.08 -0.08 13.01
CA ASN A 5 -1.26 -0.19 13.60
C ASN A 5 -2.25 0.85 13.06
N CYS A 6 -2.12 1.20 11.79
CA CYS A 6 -3.03 2.12 11.12
C CYS A 6 -4.22 1.36 10.51
N SER A 7 -5.41 1.96 10.52
CA SER A 7 -6.59 1.31 9.94
C SER A 7 -7.51 2.28 9.19
N SER A 8 -8.11 1.81 8.10
CA SER A 8 -9.09 2.56 7.29
C SER A 8 -10.34 1.73 7.01
N LYS A 9 -11.49 2.40 6.83
CA LYS A 9 -12.74 1.74 6.39
C LYS A 9 -12.83 1.62 4.87
N ARG A 10 -12.01 2.36 4.12
CA ARG A 10 -12.00 2.33 2.66
C ARG A 10 -10.66 1.77 2.20
N ASN A 11 -9.78 2.62 1.73
CA ASN A 11 -8.52 2.21 1.12
C ASN A 11 -7.32 2.66 1.96
N GLY A 12 -6.20 1.98 1.81
CA GLY A 12 -4.90 2.39 2.34
C GLY A 12 -4.88 2.43 3.87
N GLY A 13 -4.77 1.27 4.52
CA GLY A 13 -4.83 1.20 5.99
C GLY A 13 -3.76 2.07 6.68
N GLY A 14 -2.58 2.23 6.08
CA GLY A 14 -1.55 3.19 6.50
C GLY A 14 -1.43 4.42 5.60
N LEU A 15 -1.48 4.24 4.27
CA LEU A 15 -1.34 5.33 3.31
C LEU A 15 -2.26 5.13 2.10
N TYR A 16 -2.99 6.18 1.75
CA TYR A 16 -3.82 6.26 0.55
C TYR A 16 -3.31 7.36 -0.38
N VAL A 17 -3.16 7.04 -1.66
CA VAL A 17 -2.70 7.97 -2.71
C VAL A 17 -3.68 7.95 -3.88
N ASP A 18 -4.42 9.06 -4.09
CA ASP A 18 -5.40 9.28 -5.19
C ASP A 18 -4.76 9.33 -6.59
N LYS A 19 -3.46 9.59 -6.67
CA LYS A 19 -2.76 9.70 -7.95
C LYS A 19 -1.60 8.73 -7.98
N SER A 20 -0.40 9.28 -8.16
CA SER A 20 0.81 8.51 -8.29
C SER A 20 1.71 8.77 -7.09
N MET A 21 2.48 7.76 -6.72
CA MET A 21 3.56 7.91 -5.76
C MET A 21 4.89 7.54 -6.39
N VAL A 22 5.92 8.29 -6.02
CA VAL A 22 7.31 7.99 -6.36
C VAL A 22 8.06 7.80 -5.07
N GLN A 23 8.53 6.58 -4.82
CA GLN A 23 9.45 6.30 -3.72
C GLN A 23 10.87 6.31 -4.27
N ASN A 24 11.67 7.28 -3.84
CA ASN A 24 13.04 7.45 -4.31
C ASN A 24 14.02 7.20 -3.17
N ASN A 25 14.71 6.06 -3.21
CA ASN A 25 15.58 5.57 -2.13
C ASN A 25 14.85 5.42 -0.77
N GLY A 26 15.61 4.99 0.25
CA GLY A 26 15.11 4.84 1.62
C GLY A 26 14.17 3.66 1.80
N THR A 27 13.53 3.61 2.97
CA THR A 27 12.66 2.50 3.37
C THR A 27 11.31 3.03 3.82
N MET A 28 10.23 2.47 3.27
CA MET A 28 8.86 2.65 3.74
C MET A 28 8.37 1.31 4.29
N GLU A 29 7.85 1.30 5.51
CA GLU A 29 7.35 0.07 6.13
C GLU A 29 5.93 0.27 6.63
N PHE A 30 5.09 -0.74 6.40
CA PHE A 30 3.74 -0.83 6.89
C PHE A 30 3.65 -2.05 7.80
N ARG A 31 3.25 -1.86 9.05
CA ARG A 31 3.24 -2.91 10.08
C ARG A 31 1.87 -2.97 10.75
N SER A 32 1.22 -4.14 10.72
CA SER A 32 -0.10 -4.35 11.33
C SER A 32 -1.14 -3.33 10.86
N CYS A 33 -1.07 -2.91 9.59
CA CYS A 33 -2.04 -1.99 9.03
C CYS A 33 -3.22 -2.76 8.42
N SER A 34 -4.44 -2.27 8.59
CA SER A 34 -5.63 -2.99 8.13
C SER A 34 -6.62 -2.11 7.40
N THR A 35 -7.37 -2.65 6.44
CA THR A 35 -8.46 -1.91 5.80
C THR A 35 -9.67 -2.77 5.48
N GLU A 36 -10.85 -2.17 5.41
CA GLU A 36 -12.07 -2.89 4.99
C GLU A 36 -12.20 -3.03 3.47
N SER A 37 -11.53 -2.20 2.67
CA SER A 37 -11.53 -2.29 1.19
C SER A 37 -10.14 -2.70 0.65
N HIS A 38 -9.43 -1.84 -0.08
CA HIS A 38 -8.19 -2.19 -0.79
C HIS A 38 -6.92 -1.63 -0.13
N GLY A 39 -5.82 -2.39 -0.20
CA GLY A 39 -4.49 -1.96 0.26
C GLY A 39 -4.36 -1.86 1.78
N GLY A 40 -4.20 -3.02 2.45
CA GLY A 40 -4.11 -3.12 3.92
C GLY A 40 -3.05 -2.20 4.54
N GLY A 41 -1.91 -2.00 3.88
CA GLY A 41 -0.92 -0.99 4.26
C GLY A 41 -0.94 0.26 3.38
N LEU A 42 -0.92 0.06 2.07
CA LEU A 42 -0.78 1.11 1.07
C LEU A 42 -1.75 0.87 -0.08
N TYR A 43 -2.43 1.93 -0.52
CA TYR A 43 -3.22 1.92 -1.72
C TYR A 43 -2.88 3.14 -2.59
N VAL A 44 -2.65 2.90 -3.89
CA VAL A 44 -2.30 3.93 -4.89
C VAL A 44 -3.22 3.74 -6.08
N GLU A 45 -3.96 4.78 -6.46
CA GLU A 45 -4.98 4.66 -7.50
C GLU A 45 -4.45 4.67 -8.93
N LYS A 46 -3.35 5.38 -9.20
CA LYS A 46 -2.85 5.51 -10.58
C LYS A 46 -1.56 4.76 -10.82
N SER A 47 -0.45 5.21 -10.25
CA SER A 47 0.83 4.56 -10.50
C SER A 47 1.80 4.66 -9.34
N MET A 48 2.54 3.59 -9.10
CA MET A 48 3.62 3.56 -8.14
C MET A 48 4.93 3.36 -8.88
N VAL A 49 5.88 4.26 -8.68
CA VAL A 49 7.26 4.09 -9.15
C VAL A 49 8.17 3.97 -7.94
N GLN A 50 8.85 2.83 -7.82
CA GLN A 50 9.91 2.64 -6.85
C GLN A 50 11.26 2.81 -7.56
N ASN A 51 11.92 3.94 -7.31
CA ASN A 51 13.28 4.18 -7.77
C ASN A 51 14.24 3.92 -6.61
N ASN A 52 14.68 2.66 -6.49
CA ASN A 52 15.57 2.16 -5.45
C ASN A 52 14.96 2.20 -4.02
N GLY A 53 15.59 1.52 -3.06
CA GLY A 53 15.09 1.43 -1.69
C GLY A 53 14.09 0.28 -1.46
N THR A 54 13.23 0.37 -0.45
CA THR A 54 12.36 -0.74 -0.04
C THR A 54 10.99 -0.25 0.43
N ILE A 55 9.93 -0.92 -0.03
CA ILE A 55 8.58 -0.81 0.54
C ILE A 55 8.25 -2.18 1.11
N ALA A 56 8.10 -2.26 2.43
CA ALA A 56 7.85 -3.51 3.14
C ALA A 56 6.48 -3.51 3.82
N PHE A 57 5.79 -4.65 3.77
CA PHE A 57 4.52 -4.87 4.42
C PHE A 57 4.65 -6.05 5.38
N SER A 58 4.28 -5.86 6.64
CA SER A 58 4.32 -6.89 7.67
C SER A 58 3.00 -6.92 8.42
N ASN A 59 2.34 -8.07 8.45
CA ASN A 59 1.04 -8.24 9.13
C ASN A 59 -0.05 -7.25 8.64
N CYS A 60 0.02 -6.80 7.38
CA CYS A 60 -1.00 -5.94 6.81
C CYS A 60 -2.15 -6.77 6.23
N SER A 61 -3.39 -6.32 6.40
CA SER A 61 -4.58 -7.06 5.96
C SER A 61 -5.63 -6.17 5.29
N SER A 62 -6.34 -6.72 4.32
CA SER A 62 -7.55 -6.12 3.75
C SER A 62 -8.72 -7.09 3.89
N ARG A 63 -9.95 -6.57 3.99
CA ARG A 63 -11.15 -7.40 4.15
C ARG A 63 -11.75 -7.85 2.80
N LEU A 64 -11.63 -7.06 1.74
CA LEU A 64 -12.13 -7.44 0.41
C LEU A 64 -11.24 -8.45 -0.32
N PHE A 65 -9.95 -8.48 0.01
CA PHE A 65 -8.97 -9.41 -0.55
C PHE A 65 -8.09 -9.88 0.59
N ASN A 66 -7.70 -11.14 0.62
CA ASN A 66 -6.88 -11.74 1.68
C ASN A 66 -5.41 -11.20 1.72
N GLY A 67 -5.19 -9.91 1.45
CA GLY A 67 -3.93 -9.19 1.71
C GLY A 67 -3.07 -8.84 0.49
N MET A 68 -3.44 -9.21 -0.75
CA MET A 68 -2.67 -8.84 -1.95
C MET A 68 -3.59 -8.46 -3.12
N GLU A 69 -3.59 -7.18 -3.48
CA GLU A 69 -3.94 -6.72 -4.82
C GLU A 69 -2.74 -5.91 -5.32
N THR A 70 -1.98 -6.48 -6.26
CA THR A 70 -1.09 -5.73 -7.13
C THR A 70 -1.79 -5.68 -8.48
N GLN A 71 -2.31 -4.52 -8.87
CA GLN A 71 -2.75 -4.33 -10.25
C GLN A 71 -1.49 -4.41 -11.13
N ALA A 72 -1.30 -5.56 -11.79
CA ALA A 72 -0.43 -5.64 -12.94
C ALA A 72 -1.21 -4.99 -14.10
N GLU A 73 -0.63 -3.94 -14.68
CA GLU A 73 -1.16 -3.31 -15.88
C GLU A 73 -1.14 -4.36 -17.01
N ASP A 74 -2.32 -4.78 -17.49
CA ASP A 74 -2.45 -5.53 -18.74
C ASP A 74 -2.24 -4.53 -19.88
N GLU A 75 -1.17 -4.72 -20.64
CA GLU A 75 -0.84 -3.91 -21.82
C GLU A 75 -1.94 -4.04 -22.89
N THR A 76 -2.47 -2.89 -23.36
CA THR A 76 -3.10 -2.77 -24.69
C THR A 76 -2.33 -1.79 -25.54
#